data_AF-I7BK91-F1
#
_entry.id   AF-I7BK91-F1
#
_cell.length_a   1.000
_cell.length_b   1.000
_cell.length_c   1.000
_cell.angle_alpha   90.00
_cell.angle_beta   90.00
_cell.angle_gamma   90.00
#
_symmetry.space_group_name_H-M   'P 1'
#
loop_
_entity.id
_entity.type
_entity.pdbx_description
1 polymer ?
#
loop_
_entity_poly.entity_id
_entity_poly.type
_entity_poly.pdbx_seq_one_letter_code
_entity_poly.pdbx_strand_id
1 'polypeptide(L)'
;MGSTTPNKSYFPLGIFLSPFLSVFLLGFSLYSWRHRKGYKGTEDFTHRYSFFKKVFLSIFQLQRQIDTLEGEEHLSRKSSLIVLYSKSFSWEILSLGFLLSNFYRDTYQLTRFFRYCVLSTSRPWWYFLTSSVEILERVPSPQFLKEFEHSLVCFSDDLDQLKKLSLNSFKNVVFVKLESSFSWKKGTNRVFQVVGSISSKERLKAFSETELKIDQIMSRLN
;
A
#
# COMPACT_ATOMS: atom_id res chain seq x y z
N MET A 1 -19.45 4.76 5.36
CA MET A 1 -18.56 5.51 6.27
C MET A 1 -17.16 5.05 5.94
N GLY A 2 -16.36 5.86 5.24
CA GLY A 2 -15.03 5.43 4.80
C GLY A 2 -14.05 5.26 5.97
N SER A 3 -13.13 4.31 5.85
CA SER A 3 -12.04 4.16 6.79
C SER A 3 -11.14 5.41 6.73
N THR A 4 -11.00 6.08 7.87
CA THR A 4 -10.19 7.30 7.99
C THR A 4 -9.12 7.10 9.05
N THR A 5 -7.95 7.69 8.84
CA THR A 5 -6.95 7.86 9.90
C THR A 5 -6.80 9.35 10.20
N PRO A 6 -7.67 9.92 11.07
CA PRO A 6 -7.54 11.31 11.46
C PRO A 6 -6.30 11.46 12.36
N ASN A 7 -5.37 12.34 11.99
CA ASN A 7 -4.19 12.62 12.80
C ASN A 7 -4.19 14.08 13.28
N LYS A 8 -4.18 14.28 14.61
CA LYS A 8 -3.90 15.60 15.20
C LYS A 8 -2.39 15.84 15.06
N SER A 9 -2.00 16.99 14.50
CA SER A 9 -0.59 17.32 14.32
C SER A 9 0.04 17.74 15.64
N TYR A 10 1.16 17.11 16.00
CA TYR A 10 1.99 17.48 17.14
C TYR A 10 3.22 18.30 16.73
N PHE A 11 3.17 18.97 15.58
CA PHE A 11 4.28 19.75 15.02
C PHE A 11 5.03 20.66 16.02
N PRO A 12 4.37 21.43 16.93
CA PRO A 12 5.09 22.25 17.90
C PRO A 12 5.87 21.44 18.97
N LEU A 13 5.46 20.20 19.27
CA LEU A 13 6.20 19.28 20.15
C LEU A 13 7.34 18.55 19.42
N GLY A 14 7.26 18.45 18.09
CA GLY A 14 8.27 17.78 17.26
C GLY A 14 9.64 18.44 17.31
N ILE A 15 9.70 19.76 17.52
CA ILE A 15 10.98 20.50 17.66
C ILE A 15 11.69 20.10 18.95
N PHE A 16 10.96 20.01 20.07
CA PHE A 16 11.51 19.60 21.37
C PHE A 16 11.88 18.12 21.43
N LEU A 17 11.18 17.26 20.68
CA LEU A 17 11.45 15.84 20.60
C LEU A 17 12.46 15.45 19.50
N SER A 18 12.99 16.43 18.77
CA SER A 18 13.92 16.18 17.66
C SER A 18 15.15 15.32 18.00
N PRO A 19 15.83 15.43 19.17
CA PRO A 19 16.94 14.54 19.51
C PRO A 19 16.46 13.10 19.80
N PHE A 20 15.26 12.91 20.34
CA PHE A 20 14.69 11.58 20.53
C PHE A 20 14.26 10.96 19.19
N LEU A 21 13.75 11.80 18.28
CA LEU A 21 13.35 11.36 16.94
C LEU A 21 14.55 10.90 16.11
N SER A 22 15.70 11.59 16.20
CA SER A 22 16.90 11.19 15.47
C SER A 22 17.48 9.86 15.99
N VAL A 23 17.54 9.66 17.30
CA VAL A 23 17.95 8.37 17.91
C VAL A 23 16.99 7.25 17.52
N PHE A 24 15.68 7.53 17.53
CA PHE A 24 14.66 6.58 17.10
C PHE A 24 14.81 6.19 15.63
N LEU A 25 14.98 7.17 14.73
CA LEU A 25 15.18 6.91 13.30
C LEU A 25 16.49 6.15 13.02
N LEU A 26 17.55 6.42 13.78
CA LEU A 26 18.81 5.68 13.68
C LEU A 26 18.63 4.23 14.13
N GLY A 27 17.96 4.00 15.27
CA GLY A 27 17.63 2.66 15.75
C GLY A 27 16.76 1.89 14.74
N PHE A 28 15.75 2.56 14.16
CA PHE A 28 14.92 1.97 13.11
C PHE A 28 15.71 1.65 11.84
N SER A 29 16.64 2.51 11.45
CA SER A 29 17.53 2.28 10.30
C SER A 29 18.41 1.05 10.50
N LEU A 30 19.01 0.91 11.69
CA LEU A 30 19.79 -0.27 12.06
C LEU A 30 18.93 -1.55 12.12
N TYR A 31 17.71 -1.44 12.63
CA TYR A 31 16.75 -2.55 12.63
C TYR A 31 16.42 -3.00 11.20
N SER A 32 16.06 -2.05 10.33
CA SER A 32 15.76 -2.32 8.92
C SER A 32 16.95 -2.95 8.20
N TRP A 33 18.18 -2.48 8.47
CA TRP A 33 19.40 -3.11 7.95
C TRP A 33 19.51 -4.57 8.40
N ARG A 34 19.43 -4.82 9.72
CA ARG A 34 19.58 -6.17 10.30
C ARG A 34 18.57 -7.16 9.71
N HIS A 35 17.36 -6.69 9.43
CA HIS A 35 16.24 -7.51 8.98
C HIS A 35 16.03 -7.51 7.46
N ARG A 36 16.99 -6.99 6.68
CA ARG A 36 16.91 -6.95 5.20
C ARG A 36 16.82 -8.31 4.51
N LYS A 37 17.19 -9.40 5.19
CA LYS A 37 17.25 -10.76 4.61
C LYS A 37 16.04 -11.57 5.07
N GLY A 38 14.99 -11.63 4.25
CA GLY A 38 13.87 -12.56 4.35
C GLY A 38 13.14 -12.63 5.70
N TYR A 39 12.08 -13.43 5.73
CA TYR A 39 11.38 -13.79 6.97
C TYR A 39 11.59 -15.25 7.30
N LYS A 40 11.57 -15.57 8.59
CA LYS A 40 11.58 -16.95 9.08
C LYS A 40 10.17 -17.59 9.10
N GLY A 41 9.15 -16.88 8.67
CA GLY A 41 7.76 -17.35 8.65
C GLY A 41 6.73 -16.20 8.60
N THR A 42 5.44 -16.57 8.63
CA THR A 42 4.29 -15.64 8.60
C THR A 42 4.18 -14.80 9.88
N GLU A 43 4.52 -15.37 11.04
CA GLU A 43 4.55 -14.66 12.32
C GLU A 43 5.61 -13.56 12.33
N ASP A 44 6.84 -13.86 11.90
CA ASP A 44 7.95 -12.91 11.80
C ASP A 44 7.59 -11.73 10.87
N PHE A 45 6.95 -12.02 9.73
CA PHE A 45 6.41 -10.98 8.85
C PHE A 45 5.38 -10.09 9.56
N THR A 46 4.42 -10.71 10.26
CA THR A 46 3.33 -10.01 10.95
C THR A 46 3.86 -9.05 12.03
N HIS A 47 4.83 -9.51 12.83
CA HIS A 47 5.47 -8.69 13.85
C HIS A 47 6.20 -7.50 13.24
N ARG A 48 6.99 -7.73 12.19
CA ARG A 48 7.73 -6.67 11.49
C ARG A 48 6.80 -5.67 10.82
N TYR A 49 5.74 -6.12 10.15
CA TYR A 49 4.71 -5.24 9.58
C TYR A 49 4.03 -4.38 10.65
N SER A 50 3.69 -4.98 11.79
CA SER A 50 3.06 -4.25 12.90
C SER A 50 3.99 -3.21 13.52
N PHE A 51 5.28 -3.55 13.65
CA PHE A 51 6.30 -2.60 14.08
C PHE A 51 6.48 -1.46 13.07
N PHE A 52 6.62 -1.79 11.79
CA PHE A 52 6.72 -0.81 10.71
C PHE A 52 5.51 0.14 10.68
N LYS A 53 4.28 -0.39 10.82
CA LYS A 53 3.06 0.41 10.92
C LYS A 53 3.12 1.41 12.08
N LYS A 54 3.61 1.00 13.26
CA LYS A 54 3.77 1.89 14.41
C LYS A 54 4.78 3.00 14.12
N VAL A 55 5.96 2.65 13.62
CA VAL A 55 7.01 3.61 13.23
C VAL A 55 6.48 4.62 12.22
N PHE A 56 5.81 4.12 11.17
CA PHE A 56 5.20 4.94 10.14
C PHE A 56 4.19 5.93 10.71
N LEU A 57 3.25 5.46 11.54
CA LEU A 57 2.25 6.31 12.18
C LEU A 57 2.88 7.36 13.11
N SER A 58 3.95 7.03 13.82
CA SER A 58 4.69 7.98 14.66
C SER A 58 5.36 9.09 13.85
N ILE A 59 5.98 8.75 12.72
CA ILE A 59 6.54 9.76 11.79
C ILE A 59 5.41 10.64 11.22
N PHE A 60 4.29 10.01 10.87
CA PHE A 60 3.11 10.69 10.32
C PHE A 60 2.43 11.65 11.29
N GLN A 61 2.51 11.41 12.60
CA GLN A 61 1.96 12.31 13.63
C GLN A 61 2.64 13.68 13.68
N LEU A 62 3.84 13.80 13.09
CA LEU A 62 4.57 15.06 13.01
C LEU A 62 3.95 16.02 11.98
N GLN A 63 3.21 15.52 10.99
CA GLN A 63 2.57 16.32 9.95
C GLN A 63 1.05 16.29 10.07
N ARG A 64 0.38 17.39 9.72
CA ARG A 64 -1.08 17.41 9.66
C ARG A 64 -1.52 16.72 8.38
N GLN A 65 -2.08 15.53 8.50
CA GLN A 65 -2.46 14.71 7.37
C GLN A 65 -3.72 13.90 7.65
N ILE A 66 -4.54 13.72 6.63
CA ILE A 66 -5.75 12.91 6.65
C ILE A 66 -5.68 11.98 5.46
N ASP A 67 -5.68 10.68 5.72
CA ASP A 67 -5.76 9.65 4.69
C ASP A 67 -7.13 8.98 4.77
N THR A 68 -7.84 8.93 3.64
CA THR A 68 -9.16 8.33 3.49
C THR A 68 -9.15 7.25 2.41
N LEU A 69 -9.95 6.22 2.61
CA LEU A 69 -10.25 5.21 1.59
C LEU A 69 -11.68 5.44 1.07
N GLU A 70 -11.82 5.54 -0.25
CA GLU A 70 -13.11 5.69 -0.94
C GLU A 70 -13.31 4.57 -1.96
N GLY A 71 -14.56 4.29 -2.36
CA GLY A 71 -14.88 3.21 -3.29
C GLY A 71 -14.83 1.80 -2.66
N GLU A 72 -15.07 1.71 -1.35
CA GLU A 72 -14.98 0.48 -0.57
C GLU A 72 -15.91 -0.64 -1.09
N GLU A 73 -16.98 -0.30 -1.82
CA GLU A 73 -17.90 -1.24 -2.46
C GLU A 73 -17.23 -2.21 -3.44
N HIS A 74 -16.08 -1.82 -4.01
CA HIS A 74 -15.30 -2.66 -4.91
C HIS A 74 -14.36 -3.62 -4.18
N LEU A 75 -14.18 -3.45 -2.87
CA LEU A 75 -13.37 -4.34 -2.04
C LEU A 75 -14.22 -5.55 -1.62
N SER A 76 -13.72 -6.73 -1.96
CA SER A 76 -14.34 -7.99 -1.55
C SER A 76 -13.54 -8.63 -0.43
N ARG A 77 -14.18 -9.52 0.34
CA ARG A 77 -13.51 -10.41 1.29
C ARG A 77 -12.36 -11.21 0.65
N LYS A 78 -12.36 -11.44 -0.67
CA LYS A 78 -11.33 -12.21 -1.39
C LYS A 78 -10.29 -11.35 -2.13
N SER A 79 -10.40 -10.03 -2.09
CA SER A 79 -9.43 -9.16 -2.77
C SER A 79 -8.06 -9.36 -2.13
N SER A 80 -7.09 -9.71 -2.97
CA SER A 80 -5.78 -10.19 -2.54
C SER A 80 -4.65 -9.54 -3.34
N LEU A 81 -4.96 -8.88 -4.45
CA LEU A 81 -4.02 -8.03 -5.18
C LEU A 81 -4.63 -6.64 -5.32
N ILE A 82 -3.98 -5.65 -4.72
CA ILE A 82 -4.31 -4.24 -4.85
C ILE A 82 -3.24 -3.63 -5.74
N VAL A 83 -3.63 -2.91 -6.78
CA VAL A 83 -2.72 -2.22 -7.68
C VAL A 83 -2.97 -0.72 -7.58
N LEU A 84 -1.89 0.04 -7.47
CA LEU A 84 -1.89 1.49 -7.38
C LEU A 84 -0.97 2.04 -8.46
N TYR A 85 -1.50 2.92 -9.29
CA TYR A 85 -0.69 3.75 -10.17
C TYR A 85 -0.34 5.05 -9.46
N SER A 86 0.94 5.43 -9.51
CA SER A 86 1.35 6.80 -9.23
C SER A 86 2.67 7.10 -9.94
N LYS A 87 2.79 8.31 -10.49
CA LYS A 87 3.98 8.75 -11.25
C LYS A 87 5.26 8.75 -10.42
N SER A 88 5.14 8.80 -9.09
CA SER A 88 6.28 8.76 -8.18
C SER A 88 5.99 7.90 -6.97
N PHE A 89 7.01 7.17 -6.50
CA PHE A 89 6.90 6.43 -5.25
C PHE A 89 7.15 7.36 -4.07
N SER A 90 6.10 7.66 -3.32
CA SER A 90 6.16 8.49 -2.12
C SER A 90 5.95 7.64 -0.87
N TRP A 91 6.48 8.09 0.28
CA TRP A 91 6.42 7.35 1.55
C TRP A 91 4.96 7.15 1.96
N GLU A 92 4.16 8.16 1.65
CA GLU A 92 2.73 8.28 1.76
C GLU A 92 1.94 7.11 1.20
N ILE A 93 2.36 6.53 0.08
CA ILE A 93 1.68 5.41 -0.57
C ILE A 93 1.57 4.18 0.36
N LEU A 94 2.53 4.01 1.27
CA LEU A 94 2.52 2.90 2.21
C LEU A 94 1.33 2.95 3.18
N SER A 95 0.67 4.11 3.35
CA SER A 95 -0.51 4.17 4.21
C SER A 95 -1.71 3.39 3.67
N LEU A 96 -1.76 3.13 2.37
CA LEU A 96 -2.81 2.32 1.74
C LEU A 96 -2.93 0.93 2.36
N GLY A 97 -1.81 0.23 2.59
CA GLY A 97 -1.85 -1.09 3.19
C GLY A 97 -2.40 -1.06 4.62
N PHE A 98 -2.13 0.01 5.37
CA PHE A 98 -2.67 0.18 6.72
C PHE A 98 -4.16 0.51 6.73
N LEU A 99 -4.63 1.37 5.80
CA LEU A 99 -6.04 1.66 5.62
C LEU A 99 -6.81 0.40 5.27
N LEU A 100 -6.31 -0.38 4.31
CA LEU A 100 -6.91 -1.65 3.93
C LEU A 100 -6.90 -2.65 5.09
N SER A 101 -5.80 -2.77 5.84
CA SER A 101 -5.75 -3.61 7.04
C SER A 101 -6.85 -3.24 8.04
N ASN A 102 -7.10 -1.93 8.25
CA ASN A 102 -8.15 -1.46 9.14
C ASN A 102 -9.54 -1.77 8.57
N PHE A 103 -9.80 -1.45 7.30
CA PHE A 103 -11.05 -1.76 6.61
C PHE A 103 -11.41 -3.26 6.71
N TYR A 104 -10.46 -4.16 6.41
CA TYR A 104 -10.72 -5.60 6.48
C TYR A 104 -11.01 -6.10 7.89
N ARG A 105 -10.35 -5.52 8.90
CA ARG A 105 -10.62 -5.83 10.30
C ARG A 105 -12.01 -5.35 10.71
N ASP A 106 -12.37 -4.13 10.34
CA ASP A 106 -13.59 -3.49 10.84
C ASP A 106 -14.83 -4.01 10.07
N THR A 107 -14.73 -4.23 8.76
CA THR A 107 -15.84 -4.69 7.91
C THR A 107 -16.00 -6.22 7.89
N TYR A 108 -14.90 -6.98 7.89
CA TYR A 108 -14.94 -8.43 7.70
C TYR A 108 -14.41 -9.22 8.90
N GLN A 109 -13.99 -8.56 9.99
CA GLN A 109 -13.35 -9.21 11.14
C GLN A 109 -12.12 -10.05 10.74
N LEU A 110 -11.41 -9.60 9.69
CA LEU A 110 -10.24 -10.29 9.15
C LEU A 110 -8.98 -9.46 9.37
N THR A 111 -8.07 -10.00 10.18
CA THR A 111 -6.73 -9.44 10.29
C THR A 111 -5.97 -9.71 9.00
N ARG A 112 -5.66 -8.65 8.25
CA ARG A 112 -4.88 -8.72 7.01
C ARG A 112 -3.65 -7.86 7.07
N PHE A 113 -2.55 -8.47 6.67
CA PHE A 113 -1.26 -7.82 6.47
C PHE A 113 -0.95 -7.81 4.98
N PHE A 114 -0.48 -6.67 4.49
CA PHE A 114 -0.19 -6.48 3.09
C PHE A 114 1.32 -6.47 2.88
N ARG A 115 1.81 -7.29 1.96
CA ARG A 115 3.15 -7.08 1.42
C ARG A 115 3.12 -5.97 0.38
N TYR A 116 4.23 -5.28 0.24
CA TYR A 116 4.39 -4.25 -0.76
C TYR A 116 5.21 -4.78 -1.94
N CYS A 117 4.81 -4.39 -3.13
CA CYS A 117 5.53 -4.58 -4.36
C CYS A 117 5.69 -3.19 -5.01
N VAL A 118 6.91 -2.84 -5.40
CA VAL A 118 7.25 -1.54 -5.98
C VAL A 118 7.92 -1.83 -7.32
N LEU A 119 7.17 -1.57 -8.40
CA LEU A 119 7.56 -1.78 -9.79
C LEU A 119 8.05 -0.49 -10.45
N SER A 120 8.72 0.38 -9.70
CA SER A 120 9.33 1.60 -10.25
C SER A 120 10.84 1.45 -10.33
N THR A 121 11.39 2.03 -11.39
CA THR A 121 12.85 2.14 -11.58
C THR A 121 13.45 3.21 -10.64
N SER A 122 12.65 4.21 -10.27
CA SER A 122 13.07 5.28 -9.36
C SER A 122 12.93 4.82 -7.92
N ARG A 123 14.01 4.96 -7.14
CA ARG A 123 14.00 4.62 -5.71
C ARG A 123 14.37 5.83 -4.87
N PRO A 124 13.47 6.29 -4.01
CA PRO A 124 13.81 7.36 -3.08
C PRO A 124 14.80 6.86 -2.04
N TRP A 125 15.60 7.77 -1.46
CA TRP A 125 16.61 7.40 -0.47
C TRP A 125 16.00 6.63 0.71
N TRP A 126 14.81 7.03 1.19
CA TRP A 126 14.14 6.40 2.33
C TRP A 126 13.67 4.97 2.03
N TYR A 127 13.72 4.52 0.78
CA TYR A 127 13.32 3.17 0.37
C TYR A 127 14.00 2.09 1.23
N PHE A 128 15.24 2.33 1.66
CA PHE A 128 15.94 1.39 2.56
C PHE A 128 15.19 1.11 3.87
N LEU A 129 14.42 2.06 4.39
CA LEU A 129 13.66 1.91 5.64
C LEU A 129 12.58 0.83 5.54
N THR A 130 12.12 0.57 4.32
CA THR A 130 11.12 -0.45 4.02
C THR A 130 11.70 -1.87 3.95
N SER A 131 13.02 -2.04 4.09
CA SER A 131 13.64 -3.37 4.11
C SER A 131 13.17 -4.24 5.27
N SER A 132 12.64 -3.63 6.35
CA SER A 132 11.97 -4.34 7.45
C SER A 132 10.70 -5.09 7.01
N VAL A 133 10.03 -4.63 5.94
CA VAL A 133 8.81 -5.21 5.38
C VAL A 133 9.00 -5.90 4.02
N GLU A 134 10.26 -6.16 3.60
CA GLU A 134 10.65 -6.94 2.41
C GLU A 134 9.79 -6.61 1.18
N ILE A 135 10.10 -5.47 0.55
CA ILE A 135 9.40 -5.05 -0.66
C ILE A 135 9.80 -5.94 -1.84
N LEU A 136 8.82 -6.39 -2.60
CA LEU A 136 9.05 -7.05 -3.89
C LEU A 136 9.38 -6.00 -4.94
N GLU A 137 10.53 -6.16 -5.60
CA GLU A 137 11.05 -5.18 -6.57
C GLU A 137 10.82 -5.59 -8.03
N ARG A 138 10.16 -6.72 -8.23
CA ARG A 138 9.92 -7.32 -9.54
C ARG A 138 8.48 -7.75 -9.64
N VAL A 139 7.98 -7.78 -10.87
CA VAL A 139 6.65 -8.32 -11.17
C VAL A 139 6.60 -9.74 -10.60
N PRO A 140 5.71 -10.01 -9.63
CA PRO A 140 5.60 -11.34 -9.05
C PRO A 140 5.15 -12.32 -10.12
N SER A 141 5.78 -13.50 -10.16
CA SER A 141 5.39 -14.53 -11.11
C SER A 141 3.94 -14.99 -10.86
N PRO A 142 3.23 -15.48 -11.88
CA PRO A 142 1.87 -16.00 -11.70
C PRO A 142 1.80 -17.14 -10.67
N GLN A 143 2.85 -17.98 -10.63
CA GLN A 143 3.02 -19.04 -9.63
C GLN A 143 3.13 -18.48 -8.21
N PHE A 144 3.99 -17.46 -8.02
CA PHE A 144 4.08 -16.75 -6.75
C PHE A 144 2.72 -16.18 -6.35
N LEU A 145 2.03 -15.47 -7.25
CA LEU A 145 0.71 -14.91 -6.94
C LEU A 145 -0.32 -15.98 -6.55
N LYS A 146 -0.23 -17.18 -7.13
CA LYS A 146 -1.11 -18.32 -6.82
C LYS A 146 -0.84 -18.91 -5.43
N GLU A 147 0.43 -19.11 -5.08
CA GLU A 147 0.86 -19.78 -3.83
C GLU A 147 0.91 -18.83 -2.64
N PHE A 148 1.05 -17.53 -2.90
CA PHE A 148 1.28 -16.55 -1.85
C PHE A 148 0.02 -16.32 -0.99
N GLU A 149 0.11 -16.55 0.32
CA GLU A 149 -1.06 -16.47 1.21
C GLU A 149 -1.46 -15.04 1.58
N HIS A 150 -0.52 -14.10 1.58
CA HIS A 150 -0.81 -12.72 1.99
C HIS A 150 -1.38 -11.88 0.84
N SER A 151 -2.14 -10.85 1.21
CA SER A 151 -2.55 -9.83 0.25
C SER A 151 -1.35 -8.96 -0.15
N LEU A 152 -1.37 -8.46 -1.37
CA LEU A 152 -0.29 -7.68 -1.95
C LEU A 152 -0.79 -6.31 -2.38
N VAL A 153 -0.05 -5.25 -2.06
CA VAL A 153 -0.20 -3.91 -2.63
C VAL A 153 0.95 -3.70 -3.60
N CYS A 154 0.65 -3.64 -4.89
CA CYS A 154 1.61 -3.33 -5.94
C CYS A 154 1.46 -1.87 -6.35
N PHE A 155 2.58 -1.15 -6.30
CA PHE A 155 2.72 0.17 -6.88
C PHE A 155 3.52 0.08 -8.17
N SER A 156 3.15 0.89 -9.17
CA SER A 156 3.88 1.06 -10.42
C SER A 156 3.77 2.50 -10.90
N ASP A 157 4.85 2.99 -11.51
CA ASP A 157 4.89 4.24 -12.28
C ASP A 157 4.55 4.04 -13.76
N ASP A 158 4.37 2.78 -14.19
CA ASP A 158 4.05 2.38 -15.55
C ASP A 158 2.69 1.65 -15.60
N LEU A 159 1.74 2.19 -16.37
CA LEU A 159 0.42 1.61 -16.57
C LEU A 159 0.47 0.27 -17.32
N ASP A 160 1.40 0.09 -18.26
CA ASP A 160 1.52 -1.15 -19.04
C ASP A 160 1.97 -2.30 -18.15
N GLN A 161 2.85 -2.03 -17.19
CA GLN A 161 3.24 -3.02 -16.17
C GLN A 161 2.05 -3.40 -15.28
N LEU A 162 1.22 -2.44 -14.87
CA LEU A 162 0.00 -2.73 -14.12
C LEU A 162 -1.00 -3.54 -14.94
N LYS A 163 -1.18 -3.22 -16.23
CA LYS A 163 -2.04 -3.98 -17.15
C LYS A 163 -1.56 -5.42 -17.26
N LYS A 164 -0.27 -5.64 -17.53
CA LYS A 164 0.34 -6.98 -17.62
C LYS A 164 0.18 -7.78 -16.32
N LEU A 165 0.47 -7.17 -15.18
CA LEU A 165 0.32 -7.79 -13.86
C LEU A 165 -1.14 -8.14 -13.55
N SER A 166 -2.06 -7.29 -13.96
CA SER A 166 -3.50 -7.50 -13.75
C SER A 166 -4.06 -8.63 -14.61
N LEU A 167 -3.63 -8.72 -15.88
CA LEU A 167 -4.02 -9.79 -16.80
C LEU A 167 -3.46 -11.15 -16.38
N ASN A 168 -2.22 -11.19 -15.89
CA ASN A 168 -1.53 -12.44 -15.54
C ASN A 168 -1.82 -12.96 -14.12
N SER A 169 -2.59 -12.22 -13.33
CA SER A 169 -2.93 -12.62 -11.97
C SER A 169 -4.03 -13.69 -11.95
N PHE A 170 -4.00 -14.61 -10.97
CA PHE A 170 -5.12 -15.52 -10.68
C PHE A 170 -6.01 -15.01 -9.54
N LYS A 171 -5.64 -13.87 -8.95
CA LYS A 171 -6.30 -13.25 -7.81
C LYS A 171 -7.27 -12.16 -8.24
N ASN A 172 -8.19 -11.84 -7.34
CA ASN A 172 -9.03 -10.66 -7.47
C ASN A 172 -8.14 -9.41 -7.38
N VAL A 173 -8.20 -8.60 -8.44
CA VAL A 173 -7.40 -7.38 -8.60
C VAL A 173 -8.28 -6.18 -8.31
N VAL A 174 -7.79 -5.26 -7.49
CA VAL A 174 -8.47 -4.01 -7.16
C VAL A 174 -7.57 -2.85 -7.58
N PHE A 175 -8.12 -1.91 -8.33
CA PHE A 175 -7.41 -0.76 -8.84
C PHE A 175 -7.68 0.46 -7.97
N VAL A 176 -6.62 1.09 -7.53
CA VAL A 176 -6.67 2.27 -6.65
C VAL A 176 -5.99 3.44 -7.36
N LYS A 177 -6.59 4.61 -7.24
CA LYS A 177 -6.02 5.90 -7.62
C LYS A 177 -5.71 6.68 -6.34
N LEU A 178 -4.58 7.38 -6.33
CA LEU A 178 -4.23 8.30 -5.25
C LEU A 178 -4.48 9.73 -5.71
N GLU A 179 -5.35 10.44 -4.98
CA GLU A 179 -5.54 11.87 -5.14
C GLU A 179 -5.03 12.59 -3.89
N SER A 180 -4.14 13.55 -4.08
CA SER A 180 -3.57 14.33 -2.98
C SER A 180 -3.88 15.81 -3.16
N SER A 181 -4.39 16.44 -2.12
CA SER A 181 -4.59 17.89 -2.06
C SER A 181 -3.94 18.46 -0.80
N PHE A 182 -3.43 19.68 -0.89
CA PHE A 182 -2.83 20.37 0.26
C PHE A 182 -3.61 21.63 0.59
N SER A 183 -3.87 21.84 1.88
CA SER A 183 -4.37 23.11 2.38
C SER A 183 -3.63 23.52 3.64
N TRP A 184 -3.26 24.80 3.75
CA TRP A 184 -2.58 25.33 4.94
C TRP A 184 -3.37 25.11 6.23
N LYS A 185 -4.72 25.11 6.16
CA LYS A 185 -5.59 24.94 7.33
C LYS A 185 -5.79 23.49 7.75
N LYS A 186 -5.91 22.54 6.81
CA LYS A 186 -6.21 21.13 7.12
C LYS A 186 -5.01 20.20 6.95
N GLY A 187 -3.91 20.70 6.40
CA GLY A 187 -2.75 19.91 6.04
C GLY A 187 -2.95 19.19 4.70
N THR A 188 -2.24 18.07 4.54
CA THR A 188 -2.34 17.22 3.35
C THR A 188 -3.53 16.28 3.48
N ASN A 189 -4.44 16.28 2.51
CA ASN A 189 -5.54 15.34 2.41
C ASN A 189 -5.26 14.37 1.26
N ARG A 190 -5.21 13.07 1.56
CA ARG A 190 -4.97 12.01 0.58
C ARG A 190 -6.16 11.06 0.53
N VAL A 191 -6.73 10.95 -0.65
CA VAL A 191 -7.85 10.06 -0.94
C VAL A 191 -7.33 8.91 -1.78
N PHE A 192 -7.40 7.71 -1.22
CA PHE A 192 -7.19 6.47 -1.96
C PHE A 192 -8.54 6.02 -2.50
N GLN A 193 -8.81 6.34 -3.75
CA GLN A 193 -10.06 6.01 -4.40
C GLN A 193 -9.94 4.67 -5.12
N VAL A 194 -10.77 3.70 -4.74
CA VAL A 194 -10.89 2.44 -5.48
C VAL A 194 -11.73 2.70 -6.74
N VAL A 195 -11.10 2.55 -7.90
CA VAL A 195 -11.69 2.89 -9.20
C VAL A 195 -12.41 1.70 -9.84
N GLY A 196 -12.06 0.48 -9.41
CA GLY A 196 -12.73 -0.73 -9.85
C GLY A 196 -12.05 -2.00 -9.36
N SER A 197 -12.69 -3.13 -9.64
CA SER A 197 -12.14 -4.44 -9.35
C SER A 197 -12.48 -5.46 -10.43
N ILE A 198 -11.63 -6.49 -10.53
CA ILE A 198 -11.78 -7.60 -11.46
C ILE A 198 -11.64 -8.88 -10.68
N SER A 199 -12.67 -9.71 -10.73
CA SER A 199 -12.64 -11.02 -10.11
C SER A 199 -11.90 -12.04 -10.98
N SER A 200 -11.29 -13.04 -10.33
CA SER A 200 -10.66 -14.15 -11.06
C SER A 200 -11.65 -14.94 -11.92
N LYS A 201 -12.91 -15.01 -11.49
CA LYS A 201 -13.98 -15.71 -12.22
C LYS A 201 -14.39 -14.98 -13.50
N GLU A 202 -14.47 -13.65 -13.48
CA GLU A 202 -14.74 -12.83 -14.68
C GLU A 202 -13.66 -13.06 -15.73
N ARG A 203 -12.39 -13.01 -15.30
CA ARG A 203 -11.23 -13.18 -16.18
C ARG A 203 -11.19 -14.52 -16.93
N LEU A 204 -11.58 -15.60 -16.25
CA LEU A 204 -11.58 -16.95 -16.84
C LEU A 204 -12.72 -17.18 -17.83
N LYS A 205 -13.81 -16.41 -17.75
CA LYS A 205 -14.99 -16.60 -18.60
C LYS A 205 -14.95 -15.80 -19.89
N ALA A 206 -14.42 -14.58 -19.85
CA ALA A 206 -14.39 -13.68 -21.00
C ALA A 206 -13.12 -12.82 -21.01
N PHE A 207 -12.05 -13.35 -21.61
CA PHE A 207 -10.75 -12.69 -21.61
C PHE A 207 -10.77 -11.34 -22.36
N SER A 208 -11.38 -11.29 -23.55
CA SER A 208 -11.49 -10.07 -24.37
C SER A 208 -12.29 -8.96 -23.67
N GLU A 209 -13.43 -9.30 -23.07
CA GLU A 209 -14.24 -8.36 -22.29
C GLU A 209 -13.48 -7.86 -21.05
N THR A 210 -12.70 -8.74 -20.42
CA THR A 210 -11.86 -8.37 -19.27
C THR A 210 -10.77 -7.39 -19.67
N GLU A 211 -10.13 -7.59 -20.82
CA GLU A 211 -9.12 -6.67 -21.34
C GLU A 211 -9.71 -5.28 -21.60
N LEU A 212 -10.87 -5.20 -22.27
CA LEU A 212 -11.57 -3.93 -22.51
C LEU A 212 -11.94 -3.23 -21.19
N LYS A 213 -12.42 -3.99 -20.19
CA LYS A 213 -12.73 -3.46 -18.86
C LYS A 213 -11.46 -2.94 -18.15
N ILE A 214 -10.32 -3.64 -18.28
CA ILE A 214 -9.04 -3.16 -17.75
C ILE A 214 -8.66 -1.85 -18.43
N ASP A 215 -8.76 -1.76 -19.75
CA ASP A 215 -8.41 -0.54 -20.49
C ASP A 215 -9.28 0.65 -20.07
N GLN A 216 -10.57 0.42 -19.83
CA GLN A 216 -11.48 1.42 -19.26
C GLN A 216 -11.12 1.84 -17.83
N ILE A 217 -10.60 0.92 -17.00
CA ILE A 217 -10.15 1.26 -15.65
C ILE A 217 -8.82 2.01 -15.71
N MET A 218 -7.89 1.61 -16.57
CA MET A 218 -6.58 2.25 -16.73
C MET A 218 -6.71 3.70 -17.19
N SER A 219 -7.66 4.01 -18.08
CA SER A 219 -7.91 5.40 -18.49
C SER A 219 -8.38 6.30 -17.34
N ARG A 220 -9.01 5.73 -16.30
CA ARG A 220 -9.44 6.45 -15.10
C ARG A 220 -8.33 6.58 -14.04
N LEU A 221 -7.25 5.82 -14.15
CA LEU A 221 -6.09 5.91 -13.26
C LEU A 221 -5.14 7.05 -13.64
N ASN A 222 -5.17 7.49 -14.91
CA ASN A 222 -4.35 8.59 -15.42
C ASN A 222 -4.71 9.96 -14.82
#